data_AF-A0A2V2BY80-F1
#
_entry.id   AF-A0A2V2BY80-F1
#
_cell.length_a   1.000
_cell.length_b   1.000
_cell.length_c   1.000
_cell.angle_alpha   90.00
_cell.angle_beta   90.00
_cell.angle_gamma   90.00
#
_symmetry.space_group_name_H-M   'P 1'
#
loop_
_entity.id
_entity.type
_entity.pdbx_description
1 polymer ?
#
loop_
_entity_poly.entity_id
_entity_poly.type
_entity_poly.pdbx_seq_one_letter_code
_entity_poly.pdbx_strand_id
1 'polypeptide(L)'
;MKKKAREEDFKVEGMTHRIFWTFVCVSILAIIYFNITELDDLKRLTAKFPEVSKTVKNTFLHTYKVAASLALVFADIILVGPFAYLSYFSDHIKPKPGKVINALSFFDLGLLSALIFTFWTISANFMVINAVSKNPSFMSRMIDNEILVIFLAALTVLWIFAVILKVYSYTSVQRRELCKYAIRF
;
A
#
# COMPACT_ATOMS: atom_id res chain seq x y z
N MET A 1 -10.38 -5.87 -50.85
CA MET A 1 -9.40 -5.34 -49.87
C MET A 1 -9.76 -5.84 -48.48
N LYS A 2 -9.00 -6.79 -47.93
CA LYS A 2 -9.14 -7.22 -46.52
C LYS A 2 -8.50 -6.14 -45.64
N LYS A 3 -9.29 -5.45 -44.81
CA LYS A 3 -8.76 -4.59 -43.73
C LYS A 3 -7.98 -5.50 -42.79
N LYS A 4 -6.65 -5.41 -42.80
CA LYS A 4 -5.80 -5.94 -41.73
C LYS A 4 -6.27 -5.27 -40.44
N ALA A 5 -6.79 -6.05 -39.51
CA ALA A 5 -6.90 -5.61 -38.12
C ALA A 5 -5.47 -5.23 -37.69
N ARG A 6 -5.24 -3.94 -37.43
CA ARG A 6 -4.08 -3.56 -36.62
C ARG A 6 -4.35 -4.20 -35.26
N GLU A 7 -3.61 -5.24 -34.94
CA GLU A 7 -3.25 -5.51 -33.56
C GLU A 7 -2.53 -4.23 -33.11
N GLU A 8 -3.28 -3.32 -32.49
CA GLU A 8 -2.69 -2.26 -31.71
C GLU A 8 -2.02 -2.98 -30.55
N ASP A 9 -0.74 -3.30 -30.72
CA ASP A 9 0.16 -3.70 -29.67
C ASP A 9 0.01 -2.69 -28.54
N PHE A 10 -0.81 -3.04 -27.55
CA PHE A 10 -0.93 -2.33 -26.30
C PHE A 10 0.39 -2.53 -25.57
N LYS A 11 1.37 -1.72 -25.94
CA LYS A 11 2.64 -1.59 -25.26
C LYS A 11 2.31 -0.97 -23.90
N VAL A 12 2.11 -1.82 -22.89
CA VAL A 12 1.98 -1.39 -21.50
C VAL A 12 3.30 -0.69 -21.17
N GLU A 13 3.30 0.64 -21.21
CA GLU A 13 4.46 1.45 -20.87
C GLU A 13 4.95 1.06 -19.46
N GLY A 14 6.27 0.99 -19.28
CA GLY A 14 6.96 0.40 -18.12
C GLY A 14 6.80 1.11 -16.78
N MET A 15 5.59 1.56 -16.41
CA MET A 15 5.28 2.08 -15.08
C MET A 15 5.38 1.00 -14.01
N THR A 16 5.00 -0.25 -14.32
CA THR A 16 5.02 -1.37 -13.36
C THR A 16 6.38 -1.58 -12.72
N HIS A 17 7.45 -1.57 -13.51
CA HIS A 17 8.80 -1.76 -12.99
C HIS A 17 9.21 -0.66 -12.02
N ARG A 18 8.86 0.60 -12.34
CA ARG A 18 9.16 1.76 -11.49
C ARG A 18 8.39 1.70 -10.18
N ILE A 19 7.08 1.46 -10.24
CA ILE A 19 6.21 1.35 -9.06
C ILE A 19 6.67 0.19 -8.17
N PHE A 20 6.99 -0.96 -8.77
CA PHE A 20 7.49 -2.13 -8.05
C PHE A 20 8.78 -1.84 -7.29
N TRP A 21 9.79 -1.24 -7.94
CA TRP A 21 11.02 -0.88 -7.25
C TRP A 21 10.83 0.17 -6.17
N THR A 22 10.00 1.18 -6.41
CA THR A 22 9.65 2.16 -5.37
C THR A 22 9.00 1.47 -4.18
N PHE A 23 8.06 0.56 -4.41
CA PHE A 23 7.42 -0.23 -3.36
C PHE A 23 8.44 -1.06 -2.58
N VAL A 24 9.31 -1.83 -3.24
CA VAL A 24 10.35 -2.64 -2.58
C VAL A 24 11.27 -1.77 -1.73
N CYS A 25 11.77 -0.65 -2.27
CA CYS A 25 12.65 0.25 -1.53
C CYS A 25 11.96 0.84 -0.31
N VAL A 26 10.71 1.30 -0.43
CA VAL A 26 9.95 1.87 0.69
C VAL A 26 9.64 0.82 1.74
N SER A 27 9.24 -0.40 1.37
CA SER A 27 9.00 -1.49 2.33
C SER A 27 10.28 -1.90 3.07
N ILE A 28 11.43 -1.95 2.39
CA ILE A 28 12.72 -2.20 3.06
C ILE A 28 13.04 -1.07 4.06
N LEU A 29 12.87 0.20 3.66
CA LEU A 29 13.07 1.34 4.55
C LEU A 29 12.12 1.30 5.75
N ALA A 30 10.86 0.89 5.56
CA ALA A 30 9.88 0.71 6.63
C ALA A 30 10.34 -0.36 7.64
N ILE A 31 10.80 -1.51 7.14
CA ILE A 31 11.33 -2.60 7.97
C ILE A 31 12.55 -2.11 8.76
N ILE A 32 13.50 -1.43 8.12
CA ILE A 32 14.65 -0.84 8.81
C ILE A 32 14.18 0.13 9.89
N TYR A 33 13.24 1.02 9.57
CA TYR A 33 12.67 1.99 10.49
C TYR A 33 12.06 1.33 11.74
N PHE A 34 11.28 0.26 11.57
CA PHE A 34 10.71 -0.51 12.69
C PHE A 34 11.80 -1.16 13.54
N ASN A 35 12.88 -1.62 12.91
CA ASN A 35 13.98 -2.29 13.61
C ASN A 35 14.92 -1.33 14.36
N ILE A 36 15.03 -0.08 13.92
CA ILE A 36 15.81 0.96 14.64
C ILE A 36 15.00 1.67 15.73
N THR A 37 13.70 1.43 15.83
CA THR A 37 12.86 2.01 16.90
C THR A 37 13.43 1.62 18.27
N GLU A 38 13.65 2.61 19.14
CA GLU A 38 14.31 2.43 20.43
C GLU A 38 13.43 1.63 21.41
N LEU A 39 14.05 0.68 22.11
CA LEU A 39 13.37 -0.14 23.10
C LEU A 39 12.81 0.70 24.25
N ASP A 40 13.49 1.79 24.62
CA ASP A 40 13.05 2.64 25.71
C ASP A 40 11.79 3.44 25.36
N ASP A 41 11.61 3.82 24.10
CA ASP A 41 10.37 4.44 23.64
C ASP A 41 9.22 3.42 23.62
N LEU A 42 9.49 2.17 23.24
CA LEU A 42 8.50 1.09 23.35
C LEU A 42 8.13 0.78 24.82
N LYS A 43 9.09 0.84 25.75
CA LYS A 43 8.81 0.74 27.19
C LYS A 43 7.92 1.89 27.68
N ARG A 44 8.18 3.12 27.22
CA ARG A 44 7.34 4.28 27.53
C ARG A 44 5.93 4.13 26.97
N LEU A 45 5.80 3.59 25.76
CA LEU A 45 4.51 3.28 25.14
C LEU A 45 3.73 2.27 26.00
N THR A 46 4.34 1.13 26.33
CA THR A 46 3.67 0.10 27.16
C THR A 46 3.33 0.60 28.56
N ALA A 47 4.08 1.54 29.11
CA ALA A 47 3.78 2.17 30.40
C ALA A 47 2.49 3.01 30.38
N LYS A 48 2.02 3.47 29.20
CA LYS A 48 0.75 4.19 29.05
C LYS A 48 -0.49 3.30 29.20
N PHE A 49 -0.31 1.97 29.18
CA PHE A 49 -1.39 0.97 29.29
C PHE A 49 -1.24 0.15 30.58
N PRO A 50 -1.42 0.75 31.77
CA PRO A 50 -1.21 0.07 33.06
C PRO A 50 -2.04 -1.21 33.22
N GLU A 51 -3.23 -1.26 32.63
CA GLU A 51 -4.17 -2.38 32.64
C GLU A 51 -3.65 -3.66 31.94
N VAL A 52 -2.68 -3.52 31.03
CA VAL A 52 -2.08 -4.67 30.34
C VAL A 52 -1.10 -5.40 31.26
N SER A 53 -1.18 -6.73 31.29
CA SER A 53 -0.34 -7.56 32.16
C SER A 53 1.16 -7.42 31.85
N LYS A 54 2.00 -7.62 32.86
CA LYS A 54 3.46 -7.53 32.73
C LYS A 54 4.00 -8.51 31.67
N THR A 55 3.45 -9.72 31.62
CA THR A 55 3.83 -10.74 30.63
C THR A 55 3.57 -10.25 29.20
N VAL A 56 2.38 -9.73 28.93
CA VAL A 56 2.01 -9.24 27.59
C VAL A 56 2.89 -8.05 27.18
N LYS A 57 3.16 -7.11 28.09
CA LYS A 57 4.09 -5.99 27.85
C LYS A 57 5.49 -6.48 27.49
N ASN A 58 6.04 -7.42 28.24
CA ASN A 58 7.36 -7.99 27.97
C ASN A 58 7.38 -8.72 26.62
N THR A 59 6.38 -9.54 26.32
CA THR A 59 6.26 -10.21 25.03
C THR A 59 6.25 -9.19 23.89
N PHE A 60 5.42 -8.16 23.98
CA PHE A 60 5.38 -7.08 22.99
C PHE A 60 6.76 -6.44 22.78
N LEU A 61 7.47 -6.07 23.85
CA LEU A 61 8.80 -5.46 23.74
C LEU A 61 9.82 -6.36 23.03
N HIS A 62 9.76 -7.67 23.27
CA HIS A 62 10.68 -8.63 22.65
C HIS A 62 10.30 -8.99 21.21
N THR A 63 9.01 -8.96 20.85
CA THR A 63 8.55 -9.40 19.53
C THR A 63 8.22 -8.25 18.58
N TYR A 64 8.08 -7.01 19.06
CA TYR A 64 7.62 -5.86 18.27
C TYR A 64 8.30 -5.74 16.91
N LYS A 65 9.64 -5.76 16.87
CA LYS A 65 10.41 -5.53 15.65
C LYS A 65 10.14 -6.59 14.58
N VAL A 66 10.12 -7.86 15.00
CA VAL A 66 9.82 -9.00 14.13
C VAL A 66 8.36 -8.98 13.72
N ALA A 67 7.44 -8.79 14.67
CA ALA A 67 6.01 -8.79 14.44
C ALA A 67 5.57 -7.66 13.49
N ALA A 68 6.08 -6.44 13.67
CA ALA A 68 5.76 -5.29 12.82
C ALA A 68 6.24 -5.49 11.38
N SER A 69 7.46 -6.03 11.22
CA SER A 69 8.03 -6.30 9.90
C SER A 69 7.28 -7.43 9.19
N LEU A 70 6.94 -8.50 9.93
CA LEU A 70 6.19 -9.64 9.40
C LEU A 70 4.76 -9.24 9.03
N ALA A 71 4.10 -8.44 9.88
CA ALA A 71 2.76 -7.92 9.63
C ALA A 71 2.72 -7.06 8.36
N LEU A 72 3.73 -6.23 8.12
CA LEU A 72 3.85 -5.44 6.89
C LEU A 72 3.92 -6.34 5.65
N VAL A 73 4.80 -7.36 5.67
CA VAL A 73 4.93 -8.31 4.55
C VAL A 73 3.64 -9.05 4.27
N PHE A 74 2.93 -9.52 5.30
CA PHE A 74 1.65 -10.20 5.11
C PHE A 74 0.57 -9.26 4.56
N ALA A 75 0.50 -8.03 5.08
CA ALA A 75 -0.43 -7.03 4.57
C ALA A 75 -0.17 -6.72 3.08
N ASP A 76 1.09 -6.58 2.70
CA ASP A 76 1.49 -6.37 1.30
C ASP A 76 1.01 -7.52 0.40
N ILE A 77 1.18 -8.78 0.82
CA ILE A 77 0.70 -9.94 0.05
C ILE A 77 -0.83 -9.94 -0.07
N ILE A 78 -1.54 -9.66 1.03
CA ILE A 78 -3.00 -9.64 1.07
C ILE A 78 -3.56 -8.51 0.19
N LEU A 79 -2.90 -7.35 0.16
CA LEU A 79 -3.32 -6.19 -0.63
C LEU A 79 -2.99 -6.37 -2.11
N VAL A 80 -1.79 -6.86 -2.46
CA VAL A 80 -1.37 -7.03 -3.85
C VAL A 80 -2.02 -8.25 -4.52
N GLY A 81 -2.24 -9.33 -3.78
CA GLY A 81 -2.73 -10.61 -4.30
C GLY A 81 -4.00 -10.52 -5.16
N PRO A 82 -5.11 -9.91 -4.68
CA PRO A 82 -6.33 -9.74 -5.46
C PRO A 82 -6.12 -8.95 -6.75
N PHE A 83 -5.26 -7.92 -6.71
CA PHE A 83 -4.96 -7.09 -7.88
C PHE A 83 -4.05 -7.80 -8.89
N ALA A 84 -3.14 -8.66 -8.43
CA ALA A 84 -2.36 -9.54 -9.29
C ALA A 84 -3.28 -10.52 -10.04
N TYR A 85 -4.27 -11.09 -9.35
CA TYR A 85 -5.29 -11.93 -9.98
C TYR A 85 -6.13 -11.17 -11.01
N LEU A 86 -6.57 -9.95 -10.69
CA LEU A 86 -7.28 -9.07 -11.64
C LEU A 86 -6.40 -8.64 -12.82
N SER A 87 -5.08 -8.60 -12.65
CA SER A 87 -4.18 -8.30 -13.77
C SER A 87 -4.24 -9.37 -14.86
N TYR A 88 -4.42 -10.65 -14.47
CA TYR A 88 -4.62 -11.74 -15.43
C TYR A 88 -5.84 -11.49 -16.33
N PHE A 89 -6.93 -10.95 -15.80
CA PHE A 89 -8.08 -10.53 -16.61
C PHE A 89 -7.70 -9.45 -17.64
N SER A 90 -6.91 -8.46 -17.24
CA SER A 90 -6.46 -7.37 -18.12
C SER A 90 -5.49 -7.81 -19.21
N ASP A 91 -4.89 -8.99 -19.07
CA ASP A 91 -4.05 -9.57 -20.12
C ASP A 91 -4.90 -10.16 -21.26
N HIS A 92 -6.06 -10.72 -20.94
CA HIS A 92 -6.95 -11.38 -21.87
C HIS A 92 -8.05 -10.46 -22.44
N ILE A 93 -8.48 -9.47 -21.64
CA ILE A 93 -9.55 -8.54 -22.01
C ILE A 93 -8.99 -7.12 -21.87
N LYS A 94 -8.89 -6.40 -22.99
CA LYS A 94 -8.32 -5.04 -23.01
C LYS A 94 -9.39 -3.95 -22.82
N PRO A 95 -9.06 -2.86 -22.10
CA PRO A 95 -9.96 -1.72 -21.91
C PRO A 95 -10.13 -0.91 -23.20
N LYS A 96 -11.07 0.04 -23.20
CA LYS A 96 -11.28 0.95 -24.34
C LYS A 96 -10.00 1.77 -24.62
N PRO A 97 -9.55 1.90 -25.88
CA PRO A 97 -8.36 2.68 -26.22
C PRO A 97 -8.52 4.18 -25.93
N GLY A 98 -7.40 4.88 -25.77
CA GLY A 98 -7.35 6.34 -25.62
C GLY A 98 -7.58 6.90 -24.21
N LYS A 99 -7.72 6.06 -23.17
CA LYS A 99 -7.81 6.52 -21.78
C LYS A 99 -6.45 6.51 -21.09
N VAL A 100 -6.06 7.62 -20.45
CA VAL A 100 -4.79 7.77 -19.69
C VAL A 100 -4.63 6.69 -18.62
N ILE A 101 -5.71 6.31 -17.95
CA ILE A 101 -5.72 5.25 -16.92
C ILE A 101 -5.31 3.86 -17.45
N ASN A 102 -5.26 3.67 -18.78
CA ASN A 102 -4.82 2.41 -19.37
C ASN A 102 -3.31 2.18 -19.21
N ALA A 103 -2.52 3.22 -18.94
CA ALA A 103 -1.09 3.10 -18.63
C ALA A 103 -0.85 2.35 -17.30
N LEU A 104 -1.82 2.35 -16.38
CA LEU A 104 -1.77 1.59 -15.13
C LEU A 104 -2.45 0.24 -15.30
N SER A 105 -1.76 -0.85 -14.98
CA SER A 105 -2.36 -2.18 -14.86
C SER A 105 -3.12 -2.33 -13.53
N PHE A 106 -3.93 -3.40 -13.39
CA PHE A 106 -4.51 -3.72 -12.08
C PHE A 106 -3.42 -4.08 -11.07
N PHE A 107 -2.36 -4.76 -11.50
CA PHE A 107 -1.22 -5.06 -10.65
C PHE A 107 -0.56 -3.79 -10.09
N ASP A 108 -0.38 -2.75 -10.92
CA ASP A 108 0.16 -1.46 -10.47
C ASP A 108 -0.71 -0.80 -9.40
N LEU A 109 -2.04 -0.91 -9.53
CA LEU A 109 -2.96 -0.42 -8.51
C LEU A 109 -2.83 -1.21 -7.21
N GLY A 110 -2.57 -2.51 -7.28
CA GLY A 110 -2.25 -3.34 -6.11
C GLY A 110 -0.97 -2.88 -5.41
N LEU A 111 0.10 -2.67 -6.18
CA LEU A 111 1.38 -2.17 -5.65
C LEU A 111 1.25 -0.77 -5.04
N LEU A 112 0.48 0.13 -5.66
CA LEU A 112 0.19 1.45 -5.10
C LEU A 112 -0.63 1.36 -3.81
N SER A 113 -1.57 0.42 -3.71
CA SER A 113 -2.33 0.18 -2.48
C SER A 113 -1.43 -0.26 -1.34
N ALA A 114 -0.53 -1.22 -1.60
CA ALA A 114 0.44 -1.69 -0.62
C ALA A 114 1.39 -0.56 -0.20
N LEU A 115 1.90 0.22 -1.15
CA LEU A 115 2.75 1.38 -0.87
C LEU A 115 2.05 2.42 0.03
N ILE A 116 0.79 2.76 -0.25
CA ILE A 116 0.00 3.68 0.58
C ILE A 116 -0.18 3.11 1.99
N PHE A 117 -0.47 1.81 2.11
CA PHE A 117 -0.58 1.12 3.40
C PHE A 117 0.74 1.13 4.18
N THR A 118 1.87 0.91 3.52
CA THR A 118 3.20 1.03 4.11
C THR A 118 3.44 2.43 4.66
N PHE A 119 3.09 3.47 3.90
CA PHE A 119 3.19 4.86 4.37
C PHE A 119 2.29 5.14 5.58
N TRP A 120 1.06 4.63 5.60
CA TRP A 120 0.19 4.70 6.78
C TRP A 120 0.84 4.04 7.99
N THR A 121 1.43 2.86 7.82
CA THR A 121 2.07 2.11 8.91
C THR A 121 3.29 2.84 9.46
N ILE A 122 4.17 3.36 8.58
CA ILE A 122 5.31 4.18 8.97
C ILE A 122 4.84 5.41 9.76
N SER A 123 3.83 6.11 9.24
CA SER A 123 3.31 7.34 9.83
C SER A 123 2.65 7.10 11.18
N ALA A 124 1.85 6.04 11.31
CA ALA A 124 1.26 5.64 12.57
C ALA A 124 2.33 5.31 13.62
N ASN A 125 3.35 4.53 13.25
CA ASN A 125 4.46 4.23 14.15
C ASN A 125 5.21 5.51 14.56
N PHE A 126 5.50 6.39 13.60
CA PHE A 126 6.15 7.68 13.85
C PHE A 126 5.35 8.54 14.84
N MET A 127 4.05 8.70 14.63
CA MET A 127 3.17 9.48 15.50
C MET A 127 3.12 8.90 16.91
N VAL A 128 2.94 7.58 17.04
CA VAL A 128 2.85 6.90 18.33
C VAL A 128 4.16 6.99 19.12
N ILE A 129 5.30 6.74 18.46
CA ILE A 129 6.61 6.79 19.11
C ILE A 129 6.97 8.23 19.50
N ASN A 130 6.74 9.21 18.61
CA ASN A 130 7.02 10.61 18.95
C ASN A 130 6.15 11.12 20.11
N ALA A 131 4.90 10.64 20.24
CA ALA A 131 4.03 11.03 21.35
C ALA A 131 4.55 10.56 22.72
N VAL A 132 5.41 9.53 22.76
CA VAL A 132 5.95 8.98 24.01
C VAL A 132 7.45 9.21 24.19
N SER A 133 8.14 9.68 23.14
CA SER A 133 9.59 9.88 23.19
C SER A 133 9.98 11.12 23.98
N LYS A 134 11.02 11.00 24.82
CA LYS A 134 11.60 12.15 25.56
C LYS A 134 12.46 13.05 24.66
N ASN A 135 13.03 12.49 23.59
CA ASN A 135 13.83 13.20 22.61
C ASN A 135 13.15 13.02 21.26
N PRO A 136 12.05 13.74 21.01
CA PRO A 136 11.28 13.54 19.79
C PRO A 136 12.17 13.81 18.58
N SER A 137 12.07 12.93 17.58
CA SER A 137 12.95 12.94 16.40
C SER A 137 12.99 14.32 15.74
N PHE A 138 14.09 14.71 15.10
CA PHE A 138 14.16 16.00 14.40
C PHE A 138 12.99 16.21 13.42
N MET A 139 12.56 15.14 12.75
CA MET A 139 11.40 15.16 11.86
C MET A 139 10.08 15.50 12.58
N SER A 140 9.91 15.17 13.86
CA SER A 140 8.70 15.52 14.64
C SER A 140 8.48 17.04 14.77
N ARG A 141 9.55 17.83 14.66
CA ARG A 141 9.48 19.29 14.67
C ARG A 141 9.16 19.88 13.29
N MET A 142 9.32 19.08 12.24
CA MET A 142 9.12 19.48 10.85
C MET A 142 7.80 18.99 10.26
N ILE A 143 7.27 17.88 10.77
CA ILE A 143 6.10 17.20 10.23
C ILE A 143 4.95 17.35 11.23
N ASP A 144 3.96 18.14 10.85
CA ASP A 144 2.69 18.20 11.56
C ASP A 144 1.90 16.90 11.33
N ASN A 145 1.48 16.26 12.41
CA ASN A 145 0.71 15.03 12.39
C ASN A 145 -0.61 15.19 11.62
N GLU A 146 -1.27 16.35 11.72
CA GLU A 146 -2.52 16.61 11.01
C GLU A 146 -2.28 16.68 9.51
N ILE A 147 -1.23 17.39 9.09
CA ILE A 147 -0.85 17.50 7.68
C ILE A 147 -0.49 16.12 7.11
N LEU A 148 0.25 15.31 7.86
CA LEU A 148 0.62 13.95 7.46
C LEU A 148 -0.61 13.07 7.23
N VAL A 149 -1.58 13.10 8.15
CA VAL A 149 -2.83 12.33 8.04
C VAL A 149 -3.66 12.81 6.85
N ILE A 150 -3.81 14.13 6.67
CA ILE A 150 -4.55 14.72 5.54
C ILE A 150 -3.91 14.29 4.21
N PHE A 151 -2.59 14.35 4.12
CA PHE A 151 -1.85 13.97 2.93
C PHE A 151 -2.08 12.49 2.57
N LEU A 152 -1.97 11.58 3.55
CA LEU A 152 -2.19 10.15 3.32
C LEU A 152 -3.65 9.82 2.99
N ALA A 153 -4.60 10.52 3.62
CA ALA A 153 -6.01 10.41 3.28
C ALA A 153 -6.27 10.85 1.83
N ALA A 154 -5.70 11.97 1.40
CA ALA A 154 -5.80 12.45 0.02
C ALA A 154 -5.20 11.45 -0.97
N LEU A 155 -4.02 10.88 -0.69
CA LEU A 155 -3.42 9.82 -1.51
C LEU A 155 -4.32 8.59 -1.62
N THR A 156 -4.93 8.18 -0.51
CA THR A 156 -5.87 7.04 -0.47
C THR A 156 -7.09 7.31 -1.35
N VAL A 157 -7.68 8.51 -1.25
CA VAL A 157 -8.83 8.91 -2.08
C VAL A 157 -8.47 8.96 -3.56
N LEU A 158 -7.30 9.51 -3.91
CA LEU A 158 -6.81 9.52 -5.29
C LEU A 158 -6.64 8.10 -5.84
N TRP A 159 -6.11 7.18 -5.03
CA TRP A 159 -5.99 5.78 -5.40
C TRP A 159 -7.36 5.12 -5.63
N ILE A 160 -8.34 5.34 -4.74
CA ILE A 160 -9.72 4.84 -4.93
C ILE A 160 -10.28 5.35 -6.26
N PHE A 161 -10.11 6.64 -6.56
CA PHE A 161 -10.57 7.22 -7.81
C PHE A 161 -9.87 6.58 -9.03
N ALA A 162 -8.57 6.32 -8.96
CA ALA A 162 -7.84 5.63 -10.01
C ALA A 162 -8.35 4.20 -10.25
N VAL A 163 -8.66 3.45 -9.19
CA VAL A 163 -9.27 2.12 -9.27
C VAL A 163 -10.63 2.17 -9.96
N ILE A 164 -11.49 3.11 -9.55
CA ILE A 164 -12.80 3.32 -10.18
C ILE A 164 -12.63 3.64 -11.67
N LEU A 165 -11.78 4.62 -12.02
CA LEU A 165 -11.51 4.97 -13.40
C LEU A 165 -11.00 3.78 -14.22
N LYS A 166 -10.16 2.93 -13.62
CA LYS A 166 -9.65 1.72 -14.27
C LYS A 166 -10.76 0.72 -14.54
N VAL A 167 -11.65 0.45 -13.58
CA VAL A 167 -12.82 -0.41 -13.80
C VAL A 167 -13.73 0.16 -14.89
N TYR A 168 -13.97 1.47 -14.89
CA TYR A 168 -14.80 2.15 -15.90
C TYR A 168 -14.06 2.43 -17.23
N SER A 169 -12.80 2.05 -17.38
CA SER A 169 -12.13 2.04 -18.68
C SER A 169 -12.60 0.88 -19.57
N TYR A 170 -13.13 -0.18 -18.96
CA TYR A 170 -13.79 -1.31 -19.62
C TYR A 170 -15.23 -1.00 -20.02
N THR A 171 -15.73 -1.70 -21.05
CA THR A 171 -17.15 -1.65 -21.46
C THR A 171 -18.07 -2.26 -20.39
N SER A 172 -19.38 -2.00 -20.45
CA SER A 172 -20.36 -2.59 -19.51
C SER A 172 -20.34 -4.12 -19.52
N VAL A 173 -20.16 -4.74 -20.69
CA VAL A 173 -20.07 -6.20 -20.84
C VAL A 173 -18.80 -6.74 -20.19
N GLN A 174 -17.64 -6.13 -20.50
CA GLN A 174 -16.37 -6.53 -19.90
C GLN A 174 -16.36 -6.34 -18.37
N ARG A 175 -17.02 -5.30 -17.84
CA ARG A 175 -17.15 -5.12 -16.39
C ARG A 175 -17.97 -6.24 -15.73
N ARG A 176 -19.02 -6.74 -16.38
CA ARG A 176 -19.78 -7.89 -15.88
C ARG A 176 -18.91 -9.15 -15.81
N GLU A 177 -18.05 -9.34 -16.80
CA GLU A 177 -17.05 -10.41 -16.79
C GLU A 177 -16.00 -10.19 -15.67
N LEU A 178 -15.50 -8.97 -15.50
CA LEU A 178 -14.56 -8.61 -14.41
C LEU A 178 -15.14 -8.94 -13.03
N CYS A 179 -16.45 -8.73 -12.80
CA CYS A 179 -17.13 -9.09 -11.56
C CYS A 179 -17.15 -10.60 -11.26
N LYS A 180 -16.79 -11.47 -12.21
CA LYS A 180 -16.58 -12.90 -11.97
C LYS A 180 -15.19 -13.19 -11.39
N TYR A 181 -14.22 -12.33 -11.67
CA TYR A 181 -12.84 -12.42 -11.16
C TYR A 181 -12.65 -11.64 -9.85
N ALA A 182 -13.63 -10.83 -9.45
CA ALA A 182 -13.65 -10.23 -8.13
C ALA A 182 -13.86 -11.33 -7.07
N ILE A 183 -12.97 -11.39 -6.08
CA ILE A 183 -13.09 -12.30 -4.94
C ILE A 183 -14.40 -11.97 -4.22
N ARG A 184 -15.32 -12.93 -4.16
CA ARG A 184 -16.57 -12.83 -3.39
C ARG A 184 -16.32 -13.49 -2.04
N PHE A 185 -16.56 -12.75 -0.98
CA PHE A 185 -16.60 -13.27 0.39
C PHE A 185 -18.00 -13.82 0.68
#